data_AF-R8BXV2-F1
#
_entry.id   AF-R8BXV2-F1
#
_cell.length_a   1.000
_cell.length_b   1.000
_cell.length_c   1.000
_cell.angle_alpha   90.00
_cell.angle_beta   90.00
_cell.angle_gamma   90.00
#
_symmetry.space_group_name_H-M   'P 1'
#
loop_
_entity.id
_entity.type
_entity.pdbx_description
1 polymer ?
#
loop_
_entity_poly.entity_id
_entity_poly.type
_entity_poly.pdbx_seq_one_letter_code
_entity_poly.pdbx_strand_id
1 'polypeptide(L)'
;MNVSTSGSMQFTANENKWIDFNTGLPVAGYVAPGAEDLYPALQRYLDVLEKYEDFLLPDYSKFPEPTSIPEDLLITFGELVEKYDLEAAVPQIWDSTAQGLGDTMGVPAIWVMQASTTPMVRALLGTAAAAVPPSGRLYDLYESVAEFLGNDVLYSNTVVRATRQEGKGVYLTTSDTNGKISCIKAKRLLIAFEPTAENLKPFAIDETEEDVFNEFEYSTVYAGILRHPSLQIFTAYSNRSPAPGSTNYTVFPVASQVGRIDYLGGTKDLFQFTAVGTEDETAESMKELIAQTIDTLIEAGTIPASNGTLEFLTFANHGKMHPHLSADVLRGGFIQKQLALQGRRSTWFTGSAFSAPFSTVLWEYNNVLLPSVIEGI
;
A
#
# COMPACT_ATOMS: atom_id res chain seq x y z
N MET A 1 19.34 8.92 -14.35
CA MET A 1 18.80 7.63 -13.88
C MET A 1 18.60 6.73 -15.10
N ASN A 2 19.25 5.57 -15.14
CA ASN A 2 19.15 4.63 -16.25
C ASN A 2 17.88 3.78 -16.08
N VAL A 3 16.71 4.36 -16.36
CA VAL A 3 15.42 3.67 -16.24
C VAL A 3 14.98 3.21 -17.63
N SER A 4 14.59 1.95 -17.74
CA SER A 4 14.00 1.44 -18.98
C SER A 4 12.51 1.78 -18.99
N THR A 5 12.06 2.52 -20.01
CA THR A 5 10.63 2.75 -20.29
C THR A 5 10.01 1.62 -21.11
N SER A 6 10.83 0.67 -21.59
CA SER A 6 10.40 -0.54 -22.29
C SER A 6 10.43 -1.78 -21.40
N GLY A 7 10.65 -1.63 -20.09
CA GLY A 7 10.66 -2.73 -19.15
C GLY A 7 9.23 -3.18 -18.85
N SER A 8 8.88 -4.42 -19.21
CA SER A 8 7.68 -5.05 -18.68
C SER A 8 7.98 -5.61 -17.29
N MET A 9 7.07 -5.46 -16.32
CA MET A 9 7.11 -6.29 -15.11
C MET A 9 6.98 -7.76 -15.54
N GLN A 10 8.10 -8.50 -15.53
CA GLN A 10 8.09 -9.91 -15.87
C GLN A 10 7.83 -10.72 -14.61
N PHE A 11 6.64 -11.30 -14.53
CA PHE A 11 6.29 -12.23 -13.46
C PHE A 11 6.63 -13.65 -13.88
N THR A 12 6.90 -14.49 -12.88
CA THR A 12 7.07 -15.92 -13.12
C THR A 12 5.75 -16.50 -13.62
N ALA A 13 5.79 -17.24 -14.72
CA ALA A 13 4.62 -17.98 -15.21
C ALA A 13 4.33 -19.13 -14.24
N ASN A 14 3.39 -18.90 -13.32
CA ASN A 14 2.92 -19.85 -12.32
C ASN A 14 1.51 -20.34 -12.66
N GLU A 15 1.20 -21.59 -12.34
CA GLU A 15 -0.16 -22.09 -12.27
C GLU A 15 -0.85 -21.51 -11.03
N ASN A 16 -1.90 -20.72 -11.23
CA ASN A 16 -2.68 -20.17 -10.12
C ASN A 16 -3.58 -21.25 -9.51
N LYS A 17 -3.49 -21.42 -8.19
CA LYS A 17 -4.37 -22.24 -7.36
C LYS A 17 -5.21 -21.32 -6.48
N TRP A 18 -6.51 -21.33 -6.69
CA TRP A 18 -7.48 -20.56 -5.92
C TRP A 18 -7.95 -21.39 -4.73
N ILE A 19 -7.56 -20.99 -3.54
CA ILE A 19 -7.73 -21.81 -2.34
C ILE A 19 -8.33 -20.94 -1.25
N ASP A 20 -9.27 -21.50 -0.48
CA ASP A 20 -9.66 -20.90 0.77
C ASP A 20 -8.64 -21.29 1.83
N PHE A 21 -7.81 -20.34 2.25
CA PHE A 21 -6.74 -20.62 3.21
C PHE A 21 -7.26 -20.98 4.61
N ASN A 22 -8.52 -20.70 4.94
CA ASN A 22 -9.11 -21.12 6.22
C ASN A 22 -9.41 -22.61 6.27
N THR A 23 -9.82 -23.19 5.14
CA THR A 23 -10.13 -24.64 5.04
C THR A 23 -8.98 -25.42 4.41
N GLY A 24 -8.05 -24.74 3.76
CA GLY A 24 -6.97 -25.31 2.97
C GLY A 24 -7.43 -25.95 1.67
N LEU A 25 -8.71 -25.86 1.30
CA LEU A 25 -9.29 -26.54 0.13
C LEU A 25 -9.42 -25.61 -1.09
N PRO A 26 -9.25 -26.14 -2.32
CA PRO A 26 -9.52 -25.35 -3.53
C PRO A 26 -10.94 -24.79 -3.54
N VAL A 27 -11.10 -23.54 -3.96
CA VAL A 27 -12.43 -22.94 -4.12
C VAL A 27 -13.10 -23.57 -5.34
N ALA A 28 -14.08 -24.45 -5.06
CA ALA A 28 -14.72 -25.26 -6.08
C ALA A 28 -15.36 -24.39 -7.18
N GLY A 29 -14.93 -24.63 -8.42
CA GLY A 29 -15.47 -23.98 -9.60
C GLY A 29 -14.92 -22.58 -9.87
N TYR A 30 -14.09 -21.98 -9.01
CA TYR A 30 -13.60 -20.62 -9.23
C TYR A 30 -12.89 -20.49 -10.58
N VAL A 31 -13.35 -19.53 -11.39
CA VAL A 31 -12.74 -19.18 -12.66
C VAL A 31 -12.45 -17.69 -12.64
N ALA A 32 -11.17 -17.32 -12.75
CA ALA A 32 -10.79 -15.92 -12.87
C ALA A 32 -11.41 -15.31 -14.13
N PRO A 33 -11.79 -14.03 -14.12
CA PRO A 33 -12.33 -13.34 -15.29
C PRO A 33 -11.43 -13.51 -16.51
N GLY A 34 -12.01 -13.92 -17.65
CA GLY A 34 -11.29 -13.98 -18.93
C GLY A 34 -11.01 -12.58 -19.46
N ALA A 35 -10.07 -12.47 -20.41
CA ALA A 35 -9.68 -11.17 -20.99
C ALA A 35 -10.88 -10.37 -21.57
N GLU A 36 -11.86 -11.07 -22.15
CA GLU A 36 -13.07 -10.48 -22.74
C GLU A 36 -13.99 -9.79 -21.70
N ASP A 37 -13.97 -10.24 -20.45
CA ASP A 37 -14.77 -9.64 -19.35
C ASP A 37 -13.91 -8.66 -18.52
N LEU A 38 -12.66 -9.06 -18.25
CA LEU A 38 -11.69 -8.33 -17.44
C LEU A 38 -11.39 -6.95 -18.01
N TYR A 39 -10.97 -6.87 -19.28
CA TYR A 39 -10.51 -5.60 -19.86
C TYR A 39 -11.62 -4.57 -20.00
N PRO A 40 -12.85 -4.91 -20.45
CA PRO A 40 -13.97 -3.97 -20.43
C PRO A 40 -14.34 -3.48 -19.02
N ALA A 41 -14.29 -4.36 -18.00
CA ALA A 41 -14.53 -3.94 -16.62
C ALA A 41 -13.42 -3.02 -16.08
N LEU A 42 -12.15 -3.31 -16.40
CA LEU A 42 -11.04 -2.42 -16.06
C LEU A 42 -11.18 -1.05 -16.76
N GLN A 43 -11.62 -1.04 -18.02
CA GLN A 43 -11.87 0.21 -18.74
C GLN A 43 -12.99 1.01 -18.08
N ARG A 44 -14.09 0.37 -17.66
CA ARG A 44 -15.15 1.06 -16.88
C ARG A 44 -14.62 1.62 -15.57
N TYR A 45 -13.75 0.89 -14.87
CA TYR A 45 -13.10 1.39 -13.66
C TYR A 45 -12.19 2.60 -13.97
N LEU A 46 -11.41 2.55 -15.05
CA LEU A 46 -10.63 3.69 -15.54
C LEU A 46 -11.51 4.90 -15.84
N ASP A 47 -12.63 4.71 -16.54
CA ASP A 47 -13.59 5.77 -16.87
C ASP A 47 -14.18 6.43 -15.60
N VAL A 48 -14.30 5.68 -14.50
CA VAL A 48 -14.68 6.22 -13.19
C VAL A 48 -13.52 7.01 -12.57
N LEU A 49 -12.30 6.45 -12.55
CA LEU A 49 -11.11 7.11 -12.01
C LEU A 49 -10.85 8.46 -12.68
N GLU A 50 -10.96 8.55 -14.01
CA GLU A 50 -10.69 9.77 -14.78
C GLU A 50 -11.66 10.92 -14.46
N LYS A 51 -12.86 10.65 -13.92
CA LYS A 51 -13.77 11.69 -13.44
C LYS A 51 -13.24 12.43 -12.22
N TYR A 52 -12.40 11.76 -11.43
CA TYR A 52 -11.96 12.22 -10.11
C TYR A 52 -10.43 12.36 -10.02
N GLU A 53 -9.68 12.06 -11.09
CA GLU A 53 -8.23 12.08 -11.13
C GLU A 53 -7.68 13.43 -10.63
N ASP A 54 -8.28 14.53 -11.06
CA ASP A 54 -7.92 15.89 -10.66
C ASP A 54 -8.13 16.18 -9.16
N PHE A 55 -9.00 15.43 -8.46
CA PHE A 55 -9.23 15.59 -7.02
C PHE A 55 -8.29 14.73 -6.17
N LEU A 56 -7.75 13.67 -6.78
CA LEU A 56 -7.07 12.58 -6.09
C LEU A 56 -5.57 12.54 -6.38
N LEU A 57 -5.12 13.13 -7.50
CA LEU A 57 -3.74 13.13 -7.96
C LEU A 57 -3.29 14.53 -8.44
N PRO A 58 -2.02 14.90 -8.23
CA PRO A 58 -1.04 14.18 -7.41
C PRO A 58 -1.30 14.33 -5.90
N ASP A 59 -2.23 15.20 -5.50
CA ASP A 59 -2.60 15.46 -4.10
C ASP A 59 -4.08 15.84 -3.98
N TYR A 60 -4.50 16.17 -2.76
CA TYR A 60 -5.87 16.56 -2.44
C TYR A 60 -6.16 18.06 -2.56
N SER A 61 -5.26 18.89 -3.12
CA SER A 61 -5.43 20.36 -3.16
C SER A 61 -6.70 20.83 -3.88
N LYS A 62 -7.21 20.03 -4.81
CA LYS A 62 -8.48 20.27 -5.53
C LYS A 62 -9.65 19.45 -4.98
N PHE A 63 -9.47 18.76 -3.85
CA PHE A 63 -10.53 17.93 -3.28
C PHE A 63 -11.75 18.79 -2.89
N PRO A 64 -12.96 18.37 -3.23
CA PRO A 64 -14.16 19.17 -3.04
C PRO A 64 -14.46 19.45 -1.55
N GLU A 65 -15.14 20.55 -1.31
CA GLU A 65 -15.69 20.90 0.01
C GLU A 65 -16.63 19.79 0.52
N PRO A 66 -16.84 19.66 1.84
CA PRO A 66 -17.47 18.48 2.43
C PRO A 66 -18.89 18.21 1.92
N THR A 67 -19.65 19.26 1.60
CA THR A 67 -21.02 19.18 1.06
C THR A 67 -21.07 18.91 -0.44
N SER A 68 -19.92 18.90 -1.11
CA SER A 68 -19.77 18.76 -2.56
C SER A 68 -18.95 17.53 -2.95
N ILE A 69 -18.59 16.67 -1.99
CA ILE A 69 -17.89 15.42 -2.28
C ILE A 69 -18.82 14.53 -3.13
N PRO A 70 -18.40 14.08 -4.32
CA PRO A 70 -19.18 13.16 -5.14
C PRO A 70 -19.52 11.88 -4.38
N GLU A 71 -20.77 11.46 -4.46
CA GLU A 71 -21.25 10.26 -3.74
C GLU A 71 -20.47 8.99 -4.12
N ASP A 72 -19.98 8.91 -5.37
CA ASP A 72 -19.13 7.79 -5.83
C ASP A 72 -17.84 7.62 -5.01
N LEU A 73 -17.32 8.69 -4.41
CA LEU A 73 -16.14 8.63 -3.55
C LEU A 73 -16.48 8.18 -2.11
N LEU A 74 -17.75 8.26 -1.73
CA LEU A 74 -18.23 8.05 -0.36
C LEU A 74 -18.91 6.69 -0.16
N ILE A 75 -19.56 6.15 -1.18
CA ILE A 75 -20.12 4.79 -1.13
C ILE A 75 -18.98 3.77 -0.97
N THR A 76 -19.32 2.60 -0.45
CA THR A 76 -18.37 1.50 -0.34
C THR A 76 -17.88 1.08 -1.73
N PHE A 77 -16.69 0.51 -1.82
CA PHE A 77 -16.21 0.00 -3.10
C PHE A 77 -17.13 -1.11 -3.65
N GLY A 78 -17.75 -1.92 -2.80
CA GLY A 78 -18.78 -2.89 -3.21
C GLY A 78 -19.96 -2.24 -3.93
N GLU A 79 -20.51 -1.15 -3.39
CA GLU A 79 -21.59 -0.40 -4.04
C GLU A 79 -21.12 0.26 -5.34
N LEU A 80 -19.87 0.75 -5.41
CA LEU A 80 -19.30 1.29 -6.65
C LEU A 80 -19.17 0.19 -7.72
N VAL A 81 -18.74 -1.01 -7.33
CA VAL A 81 -18.61 -2.17 -8.21
C VAL A 81 -19.95 -2.55 -8.81
N GLU A 82 -21.02 -2.61 -8.00
CA GLU A 82 -22.38 -2.87 -8.49
C GLU A 82 -22.86 -1.76 -9.43
N LYS A 83 -22.66 -0.49 -9.03
CA LYS A 83 -23.13 0.69 -9.79
C LYS A 83 -22.54 0.78 -11.20
N TYR A 84 -21.29 0.38 -11.37
CA TYR A 84 -20.56 0.51 -12.63
C TYR A 84 -20.24 -0.82 -13.33
N ASP A 85 -20.82 -1.92 -12.85
CA ASP A 85 -20.58 -3.28 -13.39
C ASP A 85 -19.07 -3.59 -13.46
N LEU A 86 -18.38 -3.49 -12.32
CA LEU A 86 -16.91 -3.63 -12.24
C LEU A 86 -16.46 -5.01 -11.77
N GLU A 87 -17.38 -5.95 -11.52
CA GLU A 87 -17.09 -7.22 -10.83
C GLU A 87 -15.90 -7.97 -11.47
N ALA A 88 -15.87 -8.07 -12.80
CA ALA A 88 -14.79 -8.76 -13.52
C ALA A 88 -13.41 -8.10 -13.38
N ALA A 89 -13.32 -6.83 -12.97
CA ALA A 89 -12.05 -6.14 -12.71
C ALA A 89 -11.52 -6.39 -11.28
N VAL A 90 -12.41 -6.67 -10.34
CA VAL A 90 -12.08 -6.70 -8.91
C VAL A 90 -10.94 -7.68 -8.57
N PRO A 91 -10.87 -8.91 -9.10
CA PRO A 91 -9.79 -9.84 -8.75
C PRO A 91 -8.41 -9.29 -9.15
N GLN A 92 -8.31 -8.61 -10.30
CA GLN A 92 -7.08 -8.01 -10.76
C GLN A 92 -6.69 -6.77 -9.93
N ILE A 93 -7.67 -5.95 -9.50
CA ILE A 93 -7.47 -4.79 -8.62
C ILE A 93 -7.01 -5.23 -7.23
N TRP A 94 -7.66 -6.27 -6.69
CA TRP A 94 -7.31 -6.88 -5.42
C TRP A 94 -5.88 -7.42 -5.45
N ASP A 95 -5.57 -8.32 -6.39
CA ASP A 95 -4.28 -9.00 -6.47
C ASP A 95 -3.12 -8.05 -6.79
N SER A 96 -3.36 -6.88 -7.41
CA SER A 96 -2.31 -5.92 -7.71
C SER A 96 -1.90 -5.11 -6.50
N THR A 97 -2.85 -4.41 -5.87
CA THR A 97 -2.53 -3.40 -4.86
C THR A 97 -3.63 -3.19 -3.82
N ALA A 98 -4.91 -3.40 -4.18
CA ALA A 98 -6.01 -3.10 -3.27
C ALA A 98 -6.10 -4.07 -2.08
N GLN A 99 -5.59 -5.31 -2.21
CA GLN A 99 -5.49 -6.27 -1.10
C GLN A 99 -4.94 -5.61 0.18
N GLY A 100 -3.95 -4.72 0.03
CA GLY A 100 -3.30 -4.05 1.15
C GLY A 100 -4.26 -3.27 2.06
N LEU A 101 -5.46 -2.88 1.61
CA LEU A 101 -6.47 -2.22 2.45
C LEU A 101 -7.10 -3.11 3.52
N GLY A 102 -6.93 -4.43 3.43
CA GLY A 102 -7.65 -5.38 4.30
C GLY A 102 -9.07 -5.60 3.80
N ASP A 103 -10.04 -4.81 4.24
CA ASP A 103 -11.44 -4.90 3.75
C ASP A 103 -11.67 -4.02 2.52
N THR A 104 -11.16 -4.43 1.37
CA THR A 104 -11.26 -3.65 0.11
C THR A 104 -12.71 -3.35 -0.28
N MET A 105 -13.66 -4.25 0.01
CA MET A 105 -15.04 -4.08 -0.46
C MET A 105 -15.86 -3.19 0.48
N GLY A 106 -15.53 -3.17 1.77
CA GLY A 106 -16.24 -2.41 2.80
C GLY A 106 -15.76 -0.96 2.97
N VAL A 107 -14.56 -0.61 2.52
CA VAL A 107 -14.06 0.78 2.63
C VAL A 107 -14.71 1.72 1.59
N PRO A 108 -14.80 3.03 1.86
CA PRO A 108 -15.20 4.01 0.87
C PRO A 108 -14.36 3.93 -0.40
N ALA A 109 -15.00 4.04 -1.56
CA ALA A 109 -14.37 3.71 -2.84
C ALA A 109 -13.14 4.58 -3.17
N ILE A 110 -13.09 5.82 -2.66
CA ILE A 110 -11.91 6.69 -2.76
C ILE A 110 -10.61 5.98 -2.31
N TRP A 111 -10.66 5.14 -1.28
CA TRP A 111 -9.46 4.48 -0.74
C TRP A 111 -8.98 3.35 -1.63
N VAL A 112 -9.90 2.65 -2.32
CA VAL A 112 -9.54 1.69 -3.38
C VAL A 112 -9.00 2.41 -4.60
N MET A 113 -9.55 3.57 -4.95
CA MET A 113 -9.04 4.42 -6.02
C MET A 113 -7.64 4.97 -5.71
N GLN A 114 -7.32 5.22 -4.45
CA GLN A 114 -5.96 5.57 -3.99
C GLN A 114 -5.02 4.36 -3.98
N ALA A 115 -5.50 3.18 -3.59
CA ALA A 115 -4.70 1.95 -3.63
C ALA A 115 -4.47 1.45 -5.06
N SER A 116 -5.38 1.72 -6.00
CA SER A 116 -5.29 1.36 -7.42
C SER A 116 -5.68 2.56 -8.30
N THR A 117 -4.71 3.46 -8.44
CA THR A 117 -4.86 4.77 -9.09
C THR A 117 -4.92 4.70 -10.62
N THR A 118 -5.28 5.82 -11.25
CA THR A 118 -5.34 5.96 -12.71
C THR A 118 -4.06 5.48 -13.43
N PRO A 119 -2.83 5.85 -13.00
CA PRO A 119 -1.61 5.30 -13.60
C PRO A 119 -1.49 3.78 -13.50
N MET A 120 -1.91 3.18 -12.37
CA MET A 120 -1.89 1.72 -12.19
C MET A 120 -2.87 1.04 -13.15
N VAL A 121 -4.10 1.53 -13.24
CA VAL A 121 -5.12 0.93 -14.12
C VAL A 121 -4.75 1.08 -15.60
N ARG A 122 -4.18 2.24 -16.00
CA ARG A 122 -3.62 2.42 -17.35
C ARG A 122 -2.49 1.42 -17.64
N ALA A 123 -1.65 1.10 -16.65
CA ALA A 123 -0.62 0.08 -16.81
C ALA A 123 -1.21 -1.34 -16.95
N LEU A 124 -2.24 -1.67 -16.15
CA LEU A 124 -2.95 -2.95 -16.25
C LEU A 124 -3.67 -3.14 -17.59
N LEU A 125 -4.20 -2.05 -18.17
CA LEU A 125 -4.79 -2.02 -19.52
C LEU A 125 -3.73 -2.04 -20.65
N GLY A 126 -2.44 -1.90 -20.32
CA GLY A 126 -1.37 -1.78 -21.31
C GLY A 126 -1.38 -0.46 -22.09
N THR A 127 -2.13 0.55 -21.63
CA THR A 127 -2.21 1.89 -22.25
C THR A 127 -1.18 2.86 -21.68
N ALA A 128 -0.51 2.49 -20.59
CA ALA A 128 0.66 3.19 -20.04
C ALA A 128 1.79 2.20 -19.74
N ALA A 129 3.02 2.70 -19.73
CA ALA A 129 4.19 1.89 -19.41
C ALA A 129 4.40 1.78 -17.90
N ALA A 130 4.77 0.58 -17.44
CA ALA A 130 5.46 0.42 -16.17
C ALA A 130 6.95 0.74 -16.38
N ALA A 131 7.56 1.47 -15.46
CA ALA A 131 8.99 1.76 -15.50
C ALA A 131 9.70 0.94 -14.44
N VAL A 132 10.69 0.16 -14.85
CA VAL A 132 11.55 -0.63 -13.96
C VAL A 132 13.02 -0.37 -14.28
N PRO A 133 13.91 -0.33 -13.27
CA PRO A 133 15.34 -0.37 -13.53
C PRO A 133 15.70 -1.58 -14.39
N PRO A 134 16.65 -1.49 -15.35
CA PRO A 134 17.05 -2.62 -16.19
C PRO A 134 17.50 -3.88 -15.43
N SER A 135 17.96 -3.70 -14.19
CA SER A 135 18.33 -4.79 -13.27
C SER A 135 17.12 -5.54 -12.68
N GLY A 136 15.92 -4.98 -12.77
CA GLY A 136 14.73 -5.41 -12.03
C GLY A 136 14.74 -5.03 -10.54
N ARG A 137 15.84 -4.46 -10.00
CA ARG A 137 15.93 -4.02 -8.60
C ARG A 137 15.39 -2.60 -8.46
N LEU A 138 14.18 -2.45 -7.91
CA LEU A 138 13.61 -1.14 -7.60
C LEU A 138 14.51 -0.28 -6.69
N TYR A 139 15.31 -0.92 -5.83
CA TYR A 139 16.27 -0.26 -4.95
C TYR A 139 17.36 0.55 -5.67
N ASP A 140 17.73 0.18 -6.91
CA ASP A 140 18.78 0.88 -7.66
C ASP A 140 18.45 2.37 -7.83
N LEU A 141 17.16 2.69 -7.91
CA LEU A 141 16.65 4.04 -8.02
C LEU A 141 16.91 4.85 -6.75
N TYR A 142 16.60 4.28 -5.58
CA TYR A 142 16.79 4.93 -4.29
C TYR A 142 18.26 4.98 -3.89
N GLU A 143 19.05 3.95 -4.22
CA GLU A 143 20.51 3.95 -4.06
C GLU A 143 21.15 5.09 -4.88
N SER A 144 20.68 5.30 -6.12
CA SER A 144 21.15 6.41 -6.96
C SER A 144 20.80 7.79 -6.38
N VAL A 145 19.60 7.95 -5.80
CA VAL A 145 19.19 9.19 -5.13
C VAL A 145 20.03 9.43 -3.88
N ALA A 146 20.26 8.39 -3.08
CA ALA A 146 21.11 8.48 -1.90
C ALA A 146 22.56 8.86 -2.25
N GLU A 147 23.13 8.25 -3.29
CA GLU A 147 24.47 8.59 -3.78
C GLU A 147 24.55 10.05 -4.22
N PHE A 148 23.53 10.54 -4.95
CA PHE A 148 23.44 11.94 -5.36
C PHE A 148 23.39 12.91 -4.16
N LEU A 149 22.61 12.59 -3.13
CA LEU A 149 22.50 13.39 -1.90
C LEU A 149 23.76 13.29 -1.01
N GLY A 150 24.49 12.18 -1.08
CA GLY A 150 25.74 11.98 -0.35
C GLY A 150 25.58 12.18 1.15
N ASN A 151 26.33 13.15 1.70
CA ASN A 151 26.37 13.43 3.14
C ASN A 151 25.10 14.09 3.70
N ASP A 152 24.16 14.50 2.83
CA ASP A 152 22.86 15.02 3.28
C ASP A 152 21.93 13.90 3.78
N VAL A 153 22.25 12.63 3.51
CA VAL A 153 21.52 11.47 4.02
C VAL A 153 22.17 10.95 5.31
N LEU A 154 21.45 11.08 6.42
CA LEU A 154 21.89 10.57 7.73
C LEU A 154 21.26 9.20 8.02
N TYR A 155 21.95 8.13 7.62
CA TYR A 155 21.55 6.76 7.97
C TYR A 155 21.69 6.47 9.46
N SER A 156 20.94 5.45 9.93
CA SER A 156 21.05 4.94 11.30
C SER A 156 20.88 6.02 12.37
N ASN A 157 19.99 6.96 12.11
CA ASN A 157 19.78 8.14 12.94
C ASN A 157 18.27 8.38 13.10
N THR A 158 17.82 8.51 14.34
CA THR A 158 16.40 8.63 14.68
C THR A 158 16.13 9.94 15.39
N VAL A 159 15.09 10.67 14.97
CA VAL A 159 14.61 11.84 15.71
C VAL A 159 13.96 11.35 17.00
N VAL A 160 14.50 11.75 18.14
CA VAL A 160 13.98 11.37 19.47
C VAL A 160 13.18 12.49 20.14
N ARG A 161 13.33 13.73 19.66
CA ARG A 161 12.56 14.89 20.12
C ARG A 161 12.63 16.00 19.09
N ALA A 162 11.51 16.66 18.82
CA ALA A 162 11.44 17.86 18.03
C ALA A 162 10.95 19.04 18.88
N THR A 163 11.28 20.24 18.44
CA THR A 163 10.66 21.48 18.90
C THR A 163 10.34 22.31 17.67
N ARG A 164 9.04 22.54 17.46
CA ARG A 164 8.49 23.22 16.29
C ARG A 164 7.76 24.45 16.77
N GLN A 165 8.26 25.62 16.38
CA GLN A 165 7.73 26.92 16.80
C GLN A 165 7.36 27.75 15.57
N GLU A 166 6.17 28.35 15.61
CA GLU A 166 5.68 29.22 14.55
C GLU A 166 6.67 30.37 14.29
N GLY A 167 7.04 30.56 13.03
CA GLY A 167 7.99 31.60 12.59
C GLY A 167 9.43 31.51 13.14
N LYS A 168 9.80 30.46 13.91
CA LYS A 168 11.12 30.34 14.56
C LYS A 168 11.93 29.12 14.13
N GLY A 169 11.44 28.38 13.13
CA GLY A 169 12.06 27.18 12.61
C GLY A 169 11.89 25.95 13.51
N VAL A 170 12.70 24.94 13.23
CA VAL A 170 12.59 23.61 13.84
C VAL A 170 13.94 23.15 14.41
N TYR A 171 13.85 22.46 15.55
CA TYR A 171 15.00 21.87 16.24
C TYR A 171 14.73 20.38 16.44
N LEU A 172 15.54 19.53 15.83
CA LEU A 172 15.45 18.08 15.97
C LEU A 172 16.62 17.59 16.82
N THR A 173 16.31 16.92 17.92
CA THR A 173 17.27 16.10 18.66
C THR A 173 17.25 14.72 18.06
N THR A 174 18.40 14.25 17.60
CA THR A 174 18.53 12.95 16.95
C THR A 174 19.53 12.06 17.71
N SER A 175 19.35 10.75 17.62
CA SER A 175 20.25 9.75 18.21
C SER A 175 20.70 8.79 17.12
N ASP A 176 22.00 8.56 17.02
CA ASP A 176 22.53 7.47 16.21
C ASP A 176 22.47 6.12 16.96
N THR A 177 22.85 5.03 16.28
CA THR A 177 22.88 3.67 16.84
C THR A 177 23.88 3.48 17.98
N ASN A 178 24.84 4.40 18.16
CA ASN A 178 25.78 4.38 19.29
C ASN A 178 25.29 5.24 20.47
N GLY A 179 24.08 5.82 20.37
CA GLY A 179 23.50 6.71 21.38
C GLY A 179 24.06 8.13 21.34
N LYS A 180 24.80 8.52 20.29
CA LYS A 180 25.30 9.89 20.17
C LYS A 180 24.14 10.82 19.86
N ILE A 181 23.94 11.80 20.73
CA ILE A 181 22.90 12.82 20.58
C ILE A 181 23.41 14.00 19.76
N SER A 182 22.66 14.38 18.73
CA SER A 182 22.92 15.54 17.86
C SER A 182 21.72 16.47 17.83
N CYS A 183 21.94 17.75 17.50
CA CYS A 183 20.87 18.72 17.28
C CYS A 183 20.95 19.27 15.85
N ILE A 184 19.90 19.03 15.07
CA ILE A 184 19.69 19.62 13.75
C ILE A 184 18.82 20.86 13.92
N LYS A 185 19.27 21.98 13.37
CA LYS A 185 18.51 23.24 13.31
C LYS A 185 18.15 23.49 11.86
N ALA A 186 16.87 23.64 11.56
CA ALA A 186 16.42 23.93 10.20
C ALA A 186 15.36 25.04 10.22
N LYS A 187 15.23 25.74 9.09
CA LYS A 187 14.15 26.72 8.92
C LYS A 187 12.80 26.02 8.83
N ARG A 188 12.73 24.90 8.09
CA ARG A 188 11.50 24.14 7.84
C ARG A 188 11.72 22.63 8.04
N LEU A 189 10.64 21.91 8.31
CA LEU A 189 10.59 20.45 8.40
C LEU A 189 9.66 19.92 7.31
N LEU A 190 10.09 18.90 6.57
CA LEU A 190 9.23 18.08 5.72
C LEU A 190 9.16 16.68 6.32
N ILE A 191 7.97 16.21 6.64
CA ILE A 191 7.71 14.85 7.13
C ILE A 191 7.24 13.99 5.95
N ALA A 192 7.92 12.86 5.72
CA ALA A 192 7.68 11.97 4.58
C ALA A 192 7.47 10.49 4.98
N PHE A 193 7.23 10.23 6.26
CA PHE A 193 6.82 8.92 6.78
C PHE A 193 5.31 8.94 7.08
N GLU A 194 4.69 7.77 7.20
CA GLU A 194 3.26 7.68 7.54
C GLU A 194 2.98 8.33 8.90
N PRO A 195 2.02 9.27 9.00
CA PRO A 195 1.77 10.08 10.19
C PRO A 195 1.00 9.30 11.26
N THR A 196 1.54 8.17 11.70
CA THR A 196 0.99 7.37 12.80
C THR A 196 1.34 7.98 14.15
N ALA A 197 0.56 7.65 15.18
CA ALA A 197 0.82 8.10 16.55
C ALA A 197 2.24 7.74 17.03
N GLU A 198 2.74 6.55 16.70
CA GLU A 198 4.08 6.11 17.09
C GLU A 198 5.17 6.93 16.38
N ASN A 199 5.01 7.15 15.08
CA ASN A 199 5.98 7.91 14.25
C ASN A 199 6.00 9.40 14.62
N LEU A 200 4.86 9.96 15.00
CA LEU A 200 4.71 11.37 15.36
C LEU A 200 5.05 11.68 16.82
N LYS A 201 5.15 10.68 17.69
CA LYS A 201 5.49 10.83 19.11
C LYS A 201 6.68 11.76 19.40
N PRO A 202 7.83 11.67 18.70
CA PRO A 202 8.94 12.59 18.97
C PRO A 202 8.71 14.01 18.43
N PHE A 203 7.70 14.25 17.59
CA PHE A 203 7.53 15.50 16.87
C PHE A 203 6.71 16.57 17.61
N ALA A 204 6.19 16.26 18.81
CA ALA A 204 5.39 17.19 19.61
C ALA A 204 4.24 17.81 18.79
N ILE A 205 3.39 16.93 18.24
CA ILE A 205 2.15 17.32 17.57
C ILE A 205 1.23 18.08 18.54
N ASP A 206 0.51 19.06 18.02
CA ASP A 206 -0.49 19.82 18.80
C ASP A 206 -1.91 19.25 18.63
N GLU A 207 -2.87 19.78 19.38
CA GLU A 207 -4.26 19.31 19.34
C GLU A 207 -4.88 19.35 17.93
N THR A 208 -4.44 20.26 17.05
CA THR A 208 -5.00 20.29 15.69
C THR A 208 -4.38 19.23 14.78
N GLU A 209 -3.09 18.93 14.98
CA GLU A 209 -2.44 17.81 14.29
C GLU A 209 -3.02 16.49 14.79
N GLU A 210 -3.31 16.36 16.09
CA GLU A 210 -3.97 15.20 16.69
C GLU A 210 -5.41 15.01 16.16
N ASP A 211 -6.21 16.08 16.02
CA ASP A 211 -7.57 16.05 15.43
C ASP A 211 -7.59 15.54 13.98
N VAL A 212 -6.45 15.55 13.30
CA VAL A 212 -6.31 14.98 11.95
C VAL A 212 -5.70 13.58 12.03
N PHE A 213 -4.52 13.43 12.61
CA PHE A 213 -3.77 12.18 12.47
C PHE A 213 -4.37 11.00 13.26
N ASN A 214 -5.21 11.25 14.27
CA ASN A 214 -5.89 10.19 15.03
C ASN A 214 -7.14 9.64 14.34
N GLU A 215 -7.62 10.25 13.26
CA GLU A 215 -8.79 9.75 12.51
C GLU A 215 -8.42 8.63 11.53
N PHE A 216 -7.14 8.53 11.15
CA PHE A 216 -6.70 7.54 10.17
C PHE A 216 -6.78 6.12 10.72
N GLU A 217 -7.45 5.27 9.97
CA GLU A 217 -7.32 3.82 10.07
C GLU A 217 -6.20 3.35 9.14
N TYR A 218 -5.53 2.27 9.54
CA TYR A 218 -4.44 1.69 8.78
C TYR A 218 -4.57 0.18 8.77
N SER A 219 -4.18 -0.43 7.66
CA SER A 219 -3.81 -1.84 7.62
C SER A 219 -2.30 -1.98 7.82
N THR A 220 -1.85 -3.19 8.16
CA THR A 220 -0.42 -3.51 8.17
C THR A 220 -0.10 -4.49 7.04
N VAL A 221 0.98 -4.24 6.30
CA VAL A 221 1.37 -5.09 5.16
C VAL A 221 2.66 -5.83 5.47
N TYR A 222 2.69 -7.12 5.16
CA TYR A 222 3.83 -7.99 5.35
C TYR A 222 4.18 -8.67 4.04
N ALA A 223 5.47 -8.74 3.75
CA ALA A 223 5.98 -9.41 2.58
C ALA A 223 7.30 -10.10 2.90
N GLY A 224 7.67 -11.07 2.08
CA GLY A 224 8.96 -11.72 2.27
C GLY A 224 9.18 -12.90 1.35
N ILE A 225 10.26 -13.62 1.63
CA ILE A 225 10.64 -14.84 0.91
C ILE A 225 10.71 -15.96 1.93
N LEU A 226 10.02 -17.04 1.62
CA LEU A 226 9.97 -18.24 2.43
C LEU A 226 10.32 -19.48 1.61
N ARG A 227 10.56 -20.58 2.31
CA ARG A 227 10.73 -21.91 1.77
C ARG A 227 9.96 -22.90 2.63
N HIS A 228 9.24 -23.81 1.99
CA HIS A 228 8.66 -24.98 2.64
C HIS A 228 8.64 -26.17 1.65
N PRO A 229 9.07 -27.38 2.03
CA PRO A 229 9.19 -28.50 1.09
C PRO A 229 7.86 -29.03 0.54
N SER A 230 6.75 -28.69 1.16
CA SER A 230 5.41 -28.98 0.63
C SER A 230 4.96 -28.04 -0.49
N LEU A 231 5.55 -26.85 -0.63
CA LEU A 231 5.15 -25.91 -1.68
C LEU A 231 5.76 -26.35 -3.02
N GLN A 232 4.95 -26.26 -4.08
CA GLN A 232 5.31 -26.76 -5.40
C GLN A 232 5.82 -25.63 -6.29
N ILE A 233 6.95 -25.86 -6.96
CA ILE A 233 7.47 -24.94 -7.97
C ILE A 233 6.45 -24.75 -9.11
N PHE A 234 6.57 -23.63 -9.83
CA PHE A 234 5.62 -23.21 -10.86
C PHE A 234 4.17 -23.03 -10.37
N THR A 235 3.97 -22.79 -9.07
CA THR A 235 2.64 -22.63 -8.47
C THR A 235 2.52 -21.29 -7.77
N ALA A 236 1.34 -20.67 -7.91
CA ALA A 236 0.91 -19.47 -7.20
C ALA A 236 -0.33 -19.82 -6.38
N TYR A 237 -0.22 -19.80 -5.06
CA TYR A 237 -1.32 -20.06 -4.15
C TYR A 237 -1.98 -18.73 -3.80
N SER A 238 -3.22 -18.55 -4.22
CA SER A 238 -3.96 -17.30 -4.03
C SER A 238 -5.20 -17.55 -3.17
N ASN A 239 -5.30 -16.80 -2.08
CA ASN A 239 -6.40 -16.89 -1.14
C ASN A 239 -7.68 -16.34 -1.78
N ARG A 240 -8.76 -17.11 -1.69
CA ARG A 240 -10.10 -16.77 -2.20
C ARG A 240 -11.16 -17.27 -1.24
N SER A 241 -12.21 -16.48 -1.07
CA SER A 241 -13.36 -16.89 -0.26
C SER A 241 -14.23 -17.92 -1.02
N PRO A 242 -14.79 -18.93 -0.33
CA PRO A 242 -15.73 -19.87 -0.93
C PRO A 242 -17.18 -19.36 -0.98
N ALA A 243 -17.48 -18.18 -0.40
CA ALA A 243 -18.84 -17.67 -0.22
C ALA A 243 -19.34 -16.79 -1.39
N PRO A 244 -20.66 -16.78 -1.61
CA PRO A 244 -21.35 -17.77 -2.43
C PRO A 244 -21.09 -17.54 -3.93
N GLY A 245 -20.41 -18.52 -4.54
CA GLY A 245 -20.36 -18.68 -5.99
C GLY A 245 -18.95 -18.54 -6.56
N SER A 246 -18.57 -19.48 -7.42
CA SER A 246 -17.31 -19.50 -8.17
C SER A 246 -17.07 -18.30 -9.10
N THR A 247 -18.07 -17.44 -9.23
CA THR A 247 -18.09 -16.25 -10.09
C THR A 247 -18.37 -14.97 -9.30
N ASN A 248 -18.56 -15.04 -7.98
CA ASN A 248 -18.73 -13.84 -7.18
C ASN A 248 -17.35 -13.22 -6.93
N TYR A 249 -17.00 -12.24 -7.75
CA TYR A 249 -15.71 -11.58 -7.73
C TYR A 249 -15.60 -10.46 -6.69
N THR A 250 -16.55 -10.33 -5.77
CA THR A 250 -16.59 -9.27 -4.77
C THR A 250 -16.49 -9.78 -3.34
N VAL A 251 -16.08 -11.05 -3.14
CA VAL A 251 -15.91 -11.64 -1.81
C VAL A 251 -14.46 -12.08 -1.62
N PHE A 252 -13.74 -11.36 -0.77
CA PHE A 252 -12.33 -11.62 -0.45
C PHE A 252 -12.11 -11.79 1.06
N PRO A 253 -11.02 -12.48 1.45
CA PRO A 253 -10.58 -12.51 2.84
C PRO A 253 -10.27 -11.10 3.37
N VAL A 254 -10.75 -10.78 4.57
CA VAL A 254 -10.40 -9.54 5.29
C VAL A 254 -9.17 -9.76 6.18
N ALA A 255 -8.53 -8.69 6.65
CA ALA A 255 -7.42 -8.80 7.58
C ALA A 255 -7.86 -9.40 8.94
N SER A 256 -7.03 -10.18 9.64
CA SER A 256 -5.67 -10.61 9.29
C SER A 256 -5.69 -11.81 8.33
N GLN A 257 -4.89 -11.77 7.25
CA GLN A 257 -4.90 -12.80 6.21
C GLN A 257 -3.58 -12.92 5.43
N VAL A 258 -3.27 -14.14 4.97
CA VAL A 258 -2.26 -14.37 3.92
C VAL A 258 -2.97 -14.34 2.58
N GLY A 259 -2.53 -13.46 1.67
CA GLY A 259 -3.21 -13.32 0.39
C GLY A 259 -2.60 -14.21 -0.68
N ARG A 260 -1.27 -14.24 -0.77
CA ARG A 260 -0.58 -14.99 -1.81
C ARG A 260 0.70 -15.63 -1.30
N ILE A 261 1.01 -16.79 -1.87
CA ILE A 261 2.32 -17.45 -1.78
C ILE A 261 2.68 -17.90 -3.20
N ASP A 262 3.65 -17.24 -3.83
CA ASP A 262 3.98 -17.45 -5.25
C ASP A 262 5.40 -17.96 -5.42
N TYR A 263 5.59 -19.00 -6.23
CA TYR A 263 6.93 -19.46 -6.60
C TYR A 263 7.72 -18.39 -7.34
N LEU A 264 8.97 -18.18 -6.92
CA LEU A 264 9.92 -17.29 -7.56
C LEU A 264 10.72 -18.05 -8.63
N GLY A 265 10.41 -17.79 -9.89
CA GLY A 265 11.05 -18.38 -11.06
C GLY A 265 12.56 -18.14 -11.09
N GLY A 266 13.30 -19.12 -11.58
CA GLY A 266 14.77 -19.09 -11.57
C GLY A 266 15.40 -19.44 -10.23
N THR A 267 14.60 -19.64 -9.18
CA THR A 267 15.06 -20.18 -7.88
C THR A 267 14.79 -21.68 -7.79
N LYS A 268 15.48 -22.38 -6.88
CA LYS A 268 15.25 -23.81 -6.68
C LYS A 268 13.87 -24.09 -6.07
N ASP A 269 13.51 -23.34 -5.03
CA ASP A 269 12.39 -23.65 -4.13
C ASP A 269 11.97 -22.45 -3.26
N LEU A 270 12.17 -21.22 -3.76
CA LEU A 270 11.79 -20.01 -3.01
C LEU A 270 10.41 -19.51 -3.44
N PHE A 271 9.68 -18.99 -2.46
CA PHE A 271 8.35 -18.43 -2.65
C PHE A 271 8.31 -17.03 -2.03
N GLN A 272 7.73 -16.08 -2.75
CA GLN A 272 7.34 -14.80 -2.16
C GLN A 272 5.97 -14.93 -1.51
N PHE A 273 5.70 -14.13 -0.48
CA PHE A 273 4.36 -14.03 0.09
C PHE A 273 3.96 -12.57 0.28
N THR A 274 2.64 -12.33 0.29
CA THR A 274 2.02 -11.10 0.78
C THR A 274 0.95 -11.44 1.80
N ALA A 275 0.92 -10.69 2.89
CA ALA A 275 -0.07 -10.83 3.95
C ALA A 275 -0.45 -9.45 4.48
N VAL A 276 -1.66 -9.36 5.03
CA VAL A 276 -2.23 -8.12 5.56
C VAL A 276 -2.73 -8.39 6.96
N GLY A 277 -2.37 -7.55 7.91
CA GLY A 277 -2.82 -7.58 9.30
C GLY A 277 -3.59 -6.32 9.67
N THR A 278 -4.02 -6.29 10.93
CA THR A 278 -4.55 -5.09 11.59
C THR A 278 -3.44 -4.40 12.40
N GLU A 279 -3.78 -3.35 13.15
CA GLU A 279 -2.85 -2.72 14.08
C GLU A 279 -2.46 -3.60 15.27
N ASP A 280 -3.23 -4.65 15.56
CA ASP A 280 -2.97 -5.59 16.65
C ASP A 280 -1.87 -6.60 16.28
N GLU A 281 -1.53 -6.73 15.00
CA GLU A 281 -0.61 -7.75 14.54
C GLU A 281 0.87 -7.38 14.62
N THR A 282 1.65 -8.37 15.04
CA THR A 282 3.11 -8.30 15.14
C THR A 282 3.76 -9.09 14.01
N ALA A 283 5.08 -8.96 13.84
CA ALA A 283 5.82 -9.78 12.89
C ALA A 283 5.75 -11.27 13.28
N GLU A 284 5.69 -11.57 14.57
CA GLU A 284 5.59 -12.90 15.13
C GLU A 284 4.21 -13.52 14.86
N SER A 285 3.12 -12.82 15.19
CA SER A 285 1.76 -13.34 14.93
C SER A 285 1.50 -13.56 13.43
N MET A 286 2.03 -12.71 12.55
CA MET A 286 1.91 -12.91 11.10
C MET A 286 2.75 -14.08 10.57
N LYS A 287 3.93 -14.36 11.14
CA LYS A 287 4.68 -15.59 10.81
C LYS A 287 3.93 -16.84 11.25
N GLU A 288 3.28 -16.80 12.41
CA GLU A 288 2.43 -17.89 12.91
C GLU A 288 1.24 -18.12 11.99
N LEU A 289 0.55 -17.06 11.55
CA LEU A 289 -0.56 -17.16 10.59
C LEU A 289 -0.13 -17.79 9.25
N ILE A 290 1.04 -17.42 8.74
CA ILE A 290 1.60 -18.01 7.49
C ILE A 290 1.96 -19.48 7.70
N ALA A 291 2.55 -19.84 8.84
CA ALA A 291 2.83 -21.24 9.18
C ALA A 291 1.53 -22.06 9.25
N GLN A 292 0.53 -21.56 9.98
CA GLN A 292 -0.77 -22.20 10.11
C GLN A 292 -1.47 -22.34 8.76
N THR A 293 -1.35 -21.36 7.87
CA THR A 293 -1.88 -21.45 6.51
C THR A 293 -1.27 -22.63 5.76
N ILE A 294 0.06 -22.78 5.79
CA ILE A 294 0.75 -23.90 5.11
C ILE A 294 0.36 -25.25 5.74
N ASP A 295 0.28 -25.32 7.07
CA ASP A 295 -0.16 -26.54 7.77
C ASP A 295 -1.59 -26.92 7.37
N THR A 296 -2.50 -25.94 7.30
CA THR A 296 -3.89 -26.16 6.87
C THR A 296 -3.95 -26.71 5.44
N LEU A 297 -3.12 -26.21 4.53
CA LEU A 297 -3.02 -26.73 3.16
C LEU A 297 -2.52 -28.19 3.11
N ILE A 298 -1.60 -28.56 4.01
CA ILE A 298 -1.07 -29.93 4.13
C ILE A 298 -2.14 -30.86 4.70
N GLU A 299 -2.81 -30.46 5.78
CA GLU A 299 -3.86 -31.24 6.45
C GLU A 299 -5.05 -31.49 5.53
N ALA A 300 -5.44 -30.50 4.73
CA ALA A 300 -6.48 -30.63 3.71
C ALA A 300 -6.07 -31.52 2.52
N GLY A 301 -4.77 -31.85 2.39
CA GLY A 301 -4.22 -32.62 1.27
C GLY A 301 -4.10 -31.83 -0.04
N THR A 302 -4.21 -30.50 0.02
CA THR A 302 -4.08 -29.61 -1.15
C THR A 302 -2.63 -29.47 -1.59
N ILE A 303 -1.68 -29.52 -0.65
CA ILE A 303 -0.26 -29.64 -0.93
C ILE A 303 0.32 -30.91 -0.27
N PRO A 304 1.40 -31.50 -0.82
CA PRO A 304 1.96 -32.75 -0.29
C PRO A 304 2.42 -32.63 1.16
N ALA A 305 2.15 -33.66 1.97
CA ALA A 305 2.76 -33.76 3.29
C ALA A 305 4.29 -33.87 3.20
N SER A 306 4.99 -33.21 4.12
CA SER A 306 6.44 -33.31 4.24
C SER A 306 6.86 -33.22 5.72
N ASN A 307 8.06 -33.71 6.03
CA ASN A 307 8.65 -33.63 7.37
C ASN A 307 9.55 -32.40 7.55
N GLY A 308 9.49 -31.45 6.61
CA GLY A 308 10.28 -30.22 6.71
C GLY A 308 9.57 -29.14 7.49
N THR A 309 10.27 -28.05 7.75
CA THR A 309 9.76 -26.90 8.51
C THR A 309 9.78 -25.66 7.63
N LEU A 310 8.89 -24.71 7.93
CA LEU A 310 8.87 -23.40 7.29
C LEU A 310 10.13 -22.60 7.63
N GLU A 311 10.78 -22.08 6.60
CA GLU A 311 11.93 -21.17 6.72
C GLU A 311 11.56 -19.82 6.12
N PHE A 312 11.67 -18.74 6.90
CA PHE A 312 11.60 -17.37 6.39
C PHE A 312 13.01 -16.88 6.09
N LEU A 313 13.35 -16.75 4.81
CA LEU A 313 14.65 -16.26 4.36
C LEU A 313 14.75 -14.73 4.50
N THR A 314 13.63 -14.06 4.23
CA THR A 314 13.43 -12.66 4.58
C THR A 314 11.98 -12.43 4.96
N PHE A 315 11.76 -11.52 5.90
CA PHE A 315 10.44 -11.12 6.36
C PHE A 315 10.49 -9.62 6.61
N ALA A 316 9.64 -8.88 5.91
CA ALA A 316 9.52 -7.44 6.02
C ALA A 316 8.13 -7.10 6.56
N ASN A 317 8.11 -6.38 7.67
CA ASN A 317 6.95 -5.62 8.09
C ASN A 317 7.02 -4.26 7.40
N HIS A 318 6.13 -4.00 6.46
CA HIS A 318 6.03 -2.70 5.76
C HIS A 318 5.32 -1.63 6.61
N GLY A 319 4.85 -1.99 7.80
CA GLY A 319 4.24 -1.10 8.78
C GLY A 319 2.79 -0.78 8.45
N LYS A 320 2.27 0.23 9.16
CA LYS A 320 0.96 0.83 8.89
C LYS A 320 1.01 1.47 7.50
N MET A 321 0.19 0.97 6.59
CA MET A 321 0.05 1.42 5.21
C MET A 321 -1.43 1.68 4.91
N HIS A 322 -1.71 2.17 3.70
CA HIS A 322 -3.07 2.43 3.23
C HIS A 322 -3.93 3.23 4.22
N PRO A 323 -3.51 4.46 4.60
CA PRO A 323 -4.34 5.32 5.43
C PRO A 323 -5.73 5.48 4.79
N HIS A 324 -6.77 5.21 5.55
CA HIS A 324 -8.16 5.31 5.10
C HIS A 324 -9.08 5.82 6.20
N LEU A 325 -10.27 6.25 5.79
CA LEU A 325 -11.25 6.93 6.65
C LEU A 325 -12.66 6.49 6.27
N SER A 326 -13.59 6.60 7.21
CA SER A 326 -15.01 6.45 6.92
C SER A 326 -15.58 7.60 6.07
N ALA A 327 -16.70 7.36 5.41
CA ALA A 327 -17.42 8.37 4.65
C ALA A 327 -17.87 9.55 5.54
N ASP A 328 -18.21 9.30 6.80
CA ASP A 328 -18.67 10.35 7.73
C ASP A 328 -17.53 11.29 8.13
N VAL A 329 -16.31 10.76 8.31
CA VAL A 329 -15.11 11.57 8.55
C VAL A 329 -14.79 12.45 7.34
N LEU A 330 -14.90 11.91 6.11
CA LEU A 330 -14.76 12.70 4.88
C LEU A 330 -15.81 13.82 4.80
N ARG A 331 -17.08 13.52 5.05
CA ARG A 331 -18.17 14.51 5.13
C ARG A 331 -17.98 15.54 6.25
N GLY A 332 -17.22 15.20 7.29
CA GLY A 332 -16.79 16.10 8.36
C GLY A 332 -15.71 17.11 7.95
N GLY A 333 -15.23 17.06 6.70
CA GLY A 333 -14.21 17.96 6.17
C GLY A 333 -12.79 17.63 6.59
N PHE A 334 -12.53 16.34 6.81
CA PHE A 334 -11.20 15.84 7.14
C PHE A 334 -10.12 16.35 6.18
N ILE A 335 -10.34 16.22 4.86
CA ILE A 335 -9.34 16.58 3.85
C ILE A 335 -8.97 18.07 3.92
N GLN A 336 -9.94 18.96 4.16
CA GLN A 336 -9.66 20.38 4.34
C GLN A 336 -8.84 20.65 5.61
N LYS A 337 -9.19 20.00 6.74
CA LYS A 337 -8.40 20.09 7.98
C LYS A 337 -6.98 19.60 7.78
N GLN A 338 -6.81 18.49 7.07
CA GLN A 338 -5.53 17.91 6.74
C GLN A 338 -4.67 18.85 5.89
N LEU A 339 -5.22 19.41 4.81
CA LEU A 339 -4.50 20.35 3.93
C LEU A 339 -4.11 21.63 4.67
N ALA A 340 -4.94 22.08 5.61
CA ALA A 340 -4.64 23.24 6.46
C ALA A 340 -3.44 23.03 7.40
N LEU A 341 -2.90 21.81 7.50
CA LEU A 341 -1.65 21.54 8.23
C LEU A 341 -0.39 22.00 7.47
N GLN A 342 -0.45 22.17 6.15
CA GLN A 342 0.72 22.51 5.35
C GLN A 342 1.31 23.87 5.75
N GLY A 343 2.58 23.86 6.18
CA GLY A 343 3.34 25.03 6.61
C GLY A 343 3.18 25.43 8.07
N ARG A 344 2.20 24.86 8.79
CA ARG A 344 2.01 25.14 10.22
C ARG A 344 3.26 24.79 11.02
N ARG A 345 3.64 25.67 11.95
CA ARG A 345 4.79 25.48 12.83
C ARG A 345 6.08 25.16 12.06
N SER A 346 6.20 25.76 10.86
CA SER A 346 7.30 25.50 9.92
C SER A 346 7.42 24.02 9.52
N THR A 347 6.29 23.31 9.39
CA THR A 347 6.23 21.89 9.03
C THR A 347 5.31 21.65 7.83
N TRP A 348 5.75 20.81 6.91
CA TRP A 348 4.98 20.29 5.79
C TRP A 348 4.96 18.77 5.86
N PHE A 349 3.96 18.19 5.22
CA PHE A 349 3.77 16.75 5.18
C PHE A 349 3.70 16.30 3.72
N THR A 350 4.36 15.19 3.41
CA THR A 350 4.27 14.48 2.13
C THR A 350 4.11 12.99 2.39
N GLY A 351 3.94 12.19 1.34
CA GLY A 351 3.71 10.76 1.43
C GLY A 351 2.24 10.39 1.22
N SER A 352 1.92 9.10 1.46
CA SER A 352 0.65 8.54 1.03
C SER A 352 -0.56 9.11 1.79
N ALA A 353 -0.39 9.57 3.03
CA ALA A 353 -1.47 10.25 3.74
C ALA A 353 -2.01 11.49 3.01
N PHE A 354 -1.19 12.18 2.20
CA PHE A 354 -1.56 13.41 1.48
C PHE A 354 -1.71 13.21 -0.04
N SER A 355 -1.59 11.96 -0.51
CA SER A 355 -1.46 11.61 -1.93
C SER A 355 -1.81 10.11 -2.12
N ALA A 356 -1.22 9.44 -3.12
CA ALA A 356 -1.32 8.01 -3.35
C ALA A 356 0.02 7.29 -3.07
N PRO A 357 0.03 6.01 -2.65
CA PRO A 357 1.23 5.27 -2.23
C PRO A 357 2.11 4.78 -3.39
N PHE A 358 2.25 5.56 -4.47
CA PHE A 358 3.08 5.20 -5.64
C PHE A 358 4.24 6.18 -5.81
N SER A 359 5.47 5.68 -5.95
CA SER A 359 6.67 6.53 -5.99
C SER A 359 6.60 7.65 -7.03
N THR A 360 6.11 7.35 -8.24
CA THR A 360 5.96 8.35 -9.31
C THR A 360 4.91 9.40 -8.97
N VAL A 361 3.80 9.02 -8.37
CA VAL A 361 2.77 9.96 -7.88
C VAL A 361 3.33 10.83 -6.77
N LEU A 362 4.00 10.23 -5.78
CA LEU A 362 4.61 10.98 -4.67
C LEU A 362 5.70 11.94 -5.13
N TRP A 363 6.46 11.60 -6.18
CA TRP A 363 7.42 12.52 -6.76
C TRP A 363 6.74 13.70 -7.45
N GLU A 364 5.65 13.47 -8.20
CA GLU A 364 4.87 14.56 -8.77
C GLU A 364 4.23 15.42 -7.68
N TYR A 365 3.75 14.83 -6.59
CA TYR A 365 3.29 15.59 -5.45
C TYR A 365 4.42 16.46 -4.85
N ASN A 366 5.61 15.89 -4.70
CA ASN A 366 6.76 16.66 -4.21
C ASN A 366 7.14 17.81 -5.17
N ASN A 367 6.97 17.66 -6.48
CA ASN A 367 7.16 18.77 -7.44
C ASN A 367 6.19 19.94 -7.17
N VAL A 368 4.95 19.64 -6.76
CA VAL A 368 3.94 20.63 -6.38
C VAL A 368 4.23 21.25 -5.01
N LEU A 369 4.60 20.42 -4.02
CA LEU A 369 4.74 20.83 -2.63
C LEU A 369 6.02 21.64 -2.37
N LEU A 370 7.17 21.18 -2.88
CA LEU A 370 8.49 21.72 -2.54
C LEU A 370 8.65 23.23 -2.78
N PRO A 371 8.10 23.84 -3.87
CA PRO A 371 8.12 25.29 -4.04
C PRO A 371 7.57 26.06 -2.83
N SER A 372 6.49 25.57 -2.20
CA SER A 372 5.90 26.19 -1.00
C SER A 372 6.77 25.97 0.26
N VAL A 373 7.44 24.83 0.36
CA VAL A 373 8.33 24.49 1.49
C VAL A 373 9.51 25.46 1.55
N ILE A 374 10.08 25.79 0.39
CA ILE A 374 11.28 26.64 0.30
C ILE A 374 10.94 28.13 0.12
N GLU A 375 9.67 28.49 0.05
CA GLU A 375 9.26 29.87 -0.15
C GLU A 375 9.78 30.78 0.98
N GLY A 376 10.48 31.85 0.59
CA GLY A 376 11.05 32.83 1.52
C GLY A 376 12.25 32.34 2.35
N ILE A 377 12.83 31.18 2.04
CA ILE A 377 14.11 30.70 2.60
C ILE A 377 15.28 31.35 1.88
#